data_AF-A0A5N9HXG5-F1
#
_entry.id   AF-A0A5N9HXG5-F1
#
_cell.length_a   1.000
_cell.length_b   1.000
_cell.length_c   1.000
_cell.angle_alpha   90.00
_cell.angle_beta   90.00
_cell.angle_gamma   90.00
#
_symmetry.space_group_name_H-M   'P 1'
#
loop_
_entity.id
_entity.type
_entity.pdbx_description
1 polymer ?
#
loop_
_entity_poly.entity_id
_entity_poly.type
_entity_poly.pdbx_seq_one_letter_code
_entity_poly.pdbx_strand_id
1 'polypeptide(L)'
;MKITDVEITVVDIPQPGVMDESPAKPDTTLSRSSKPEASDAHPISEISHIKPPQIVVLVVKTDTEVEGYGFGWGTKGGMRTAHTIAEVFRPELIGNDPLDRERLWHAAHRADRYGGLASFNSYGPLDVALWDIASKSANLP
;
A
#
# COMPACT_ATOMS: atom_id res chain seq x y z
N MET A 1 4.24 18.89 -17.67
CA MET A 1 4.49 17.43 -17.68
C MET A 1 3.13 16.74 -17.60
N LYS A 2 2.90 15.55 -18.15
CA LYS A 2 1.59 14.87 -18.05
C LYS A 2 1.76 13.41 -17.68
N ILE A 3 0.90 12.92 -16.79
CA ILE A 3 0.82 11.51 -16.44
C ILE A 3 0.24 10.73 -17.62
N THR A 4 0.97 9.73 -18.10
CA THR A 4 0.59 8.90 -19.25
C THR A 4 0.07 7.53 -18.83
N ASP A 5 0.60 6.97 -17.74
CA ASP A 5 0.18 5.69 -17.20
C ASP A 5 0.46 5.60 -15.68
N VAL A 6 -0.25 4.69 -15.01
CA VAL A 6 0.02 4.31 -13.62
C VAL A 6 0.11 2.79 -13.58
N GLU A 7 1.32 2.25 -13.69
CA GLU A 7 1.56 0.81 -13.59
C GLU A 7 1.40 0.36 -12.13
N ILE A 8 0.73 -0.77 -11.91
CA ILE A 8 0.41 -1.28 -10.57
C ILE A 8 0.76 -2.76 -10.53
N THR A 9 1.67 -3.13 -9.63
CA THR A 9 2.16 -4.50 -9.49
C THR A 9 1.98 -4.96 -8.05
N VAL A 10 1.43 -6.17 -7.88
CA VAL A 10 1.29 -6.81 -6.57
C VAL A 10 2.41 -7.82 -6.39
N VAL A 11 3.17 -7.71 -5.30
CA VAL A 11 4.33 -8.55 -5.03
C VAL A 11 4.13 -9.28 -3.70
N ASP A 12 4.33 -10.60 -3.72
CA ASP A 12 4.40 -11.42 -2.51
C ASP A 12 5.78 -11.28 -1.84
N ILE A 13 5.82 -11.04 -0.54
CA ILE A 13 7.07 -11.03 0.23
C ILE A 13 7.32 -12.46 0.74
N PRO A 14 8.35 -13.17 0.23
CA PRO A 14 8.52 -14.60 0.48
C PRO A 14 8.99 -14.92 1.91
N GLN A 15 9.73 -14.00 2.55
CA GLN A 15 10.29 -14.22 3.90
C GLN A 15 10.15 -12.94 4.75
N PRO A 16 8.93 -12.61 5.20
CA PRO A 16 8.73 -11.44 6.07
C PRO A 16 9.47 -11.64 7.40
N GLY A 17 10.16 -10.60 7.87
CA GLY A 17 10.81 -10.62 9.18
C GLY A 17 12.23 -11.23 9.21
N VAL A 18 12.80 -11.67 8.09
CA VAL A 18 14.22 -12.10 8.05
C VAL A 18 15.17 -10.99 8.46
N MET A 19 14.77 -9.74 8.20
CA MET A 19 15.52 -8.54 8.61
C MET A 19 15.02 -7.95 9.94
N ASP A 20 14.10 -8.61 10.65
CA ASP A 20 13.55 -8.12 11.91
C ASP A 20 14.44 -8.51 13.09
N GLU A 21 15.34 -7.59 13.46
CA GLU A 21 16.19 -7.69 14.65
C GLU A 21 15.57 -6.98 15.86
N SER A 22 14.26 -6.69 15.83
CA SER A 22 13.60 -5.95 16.91
C SER A 22 13.66 -6.71 18.23
N PRO A 23 13.92 -6.00 19.36
CA PRO A 23 13.90 -6.64 20.67
C PRO A 23 12.52 -7.23 20.96
N ALA A 24 12.49 -8.48 21.39
CA ALA A 24 11.25 -9.11 21.83
C ALA A 24 10.67 -8.33 23.01
N LYS A 25 9.36 -8.06 22.97
CA LYS A 25 8.68 -7.43 24.09
C LYS A 25 8.79 -8.35 25.32
N PRO A 26 9.19 -7.85 26.51
CA PRO A 26 9.22 -8.67 27.70
C PRO A 26 7.81 -9.22 27.98
N ASP A 27 7.77 -10.49 28.38
CA ASP A 27 6.58 -11.32 28.48
C ASP A 27 5.52 -10.64 29.37
N THR A 28 4.58 -9.94 28.73
CA THR A 28 3.51 -9.24 29.43
C THR A 28 2.32 -10.18 29.45
N THR A 29 2.34 -11.11 30.40
CA THR A 29 1.18 -11.92 30.80
C THR A 29 0.12 -11.02 31.44
N LEU A 30 -0.50 -10.16 30.61
CA LEU A 30 -1.71 -9.44 30.98
C LEU A 30 -2.89 -10.40 30.82
N SER A 31 -3.25 -11.02 31.95
CA SER A 31 -4.61 -11.38 32.37
C SER A 31 -5.69 -11.26 31.29
N ARG A 32 -5.86 -12.30 30.46
CA ARG A 32 -7.16 -12.58 29.83
C ARG A 32 -7.96 -13.42 30.83
N SER A 33 -8.85 -12.78 31.58
CA SER A 33 -9.64 -13.43 32.63
C SER A 33 -10.65 -14.44 32.06
N SER A 34 -10.58 -15.67 32.60
CA SER A 34 -11.64 -16.68 32.87
C SER A 34 -12.60 -17.08 31.72
N LYS A 35 -12.81 -18.35 31.32
CA LYS A 35 -12.87 -19.65 32.05
C LYS A 35 -13.13 -20.81 31.03
N PRO A 36 -13.28 -22.12 31.40
CA PRO A 36 -12.23 -23.13 31.58
C PRO A 36 -12.28 -24.34 30.60
N GLU A 37 -11.17 -25.08 30.58
CA GLU A 37 -10.88 -26.48 30.18
C GLU A 37 -11.93 -27.35 29.44
N ALA A 38 -11.51 -27.93 28.31
CA ALA A 38 -11.38 -29.39 28.16
C ALA A 38 -10.52 -29.78 26.95
N SER A 39 -9.54 -30.66 27.21
CA SER A 39 -8.91 -31.65 26.32
C SER A 39 -7.96 -31.19 25.20
N ASP A 40 -6.78 -31.80 25.26
CA ASP A 40 -5.79 -32.02 24.19
C ASP A 40 -4.94 -30.83 23.74
N ALA A 41 -3.77 -30.75 24.39
CA ALA A 41 -2.59 -30.05 23.90
C ALA A 41 -2.32 -30.42 22.43
N HIS A 42 -2.71 -29.54 21.52
CA HIS A 42 -2.23 -29.54 20.16
C HIS A 42 -0.94 -28.71 20.12
N PRO A 43 0.19 -29.24 19.63
CA PRO A 43 1.41 -28.46 19.46
C PRO A 43 1.10 -27.25 18.56
N ILE A 44 1.70 -26.09 18.86
CA ILE A 44 1.61 -24.84 18.07
C ILE A 44 2.39 -25.00 16.74
N SER A 45 2.20 -26.11 16.03
CA SER A 45 2.89 -26.46 14.79
C SER A 45 2.00 -26.46 13.57
N GLU A 46 0.75 -26.00 13.66
CA GLU A 46 -0.16 -25.90 12.51
C GLU A 46 -0.94 -24.57 12.47
N ILE A 47 -0.23 -23.44 12.39
CA ILE A 47 -0.80 -22.28 11.68
C ILE A 47 -0.33 -22.39 10.22
N SER A 48 -0.83 -23.40 9.53
CA SER A 48 -0.68 -23.51 8.09
C SER A 48 -1.56 -22.43 7.45
N HIS A 49 -1.02 -21.67 6.50
CA HIS A 49 -1.70 -20.65 5.66
C HIS A 49 -1.74 -19.19 6.17
N ILE A 50 -0.69 -18.66 6.82
CA ILE A 50 -0.47 -17.20 6.75
C ILE A 50 0.00 -16.90 5.32
N LYS A 51 -0.89 -16.34 4.49
CA LYS A 51 -0.55 -15.87 3.15
C LYS A 51 0.62 -14.86 3.28
N PRO A 52 1.69 -14.97 2.45
CA PRO A 52 2.79 -14.02 2.51
C PRO A 52 2.24 -12.58 2.42
N PRO A 53 2.79 -11.63 3.18
CA PRO A 53 2.34 -10.25 3.08
C PRO A 53 2.59 -9.76 1.66
N GLN A 54 1.61 -9.05 1.13
CA GLN A 54 1.66 -8.49 -0.21
C GLN A 54 1.94 -7.00 -0.12
N ILE A 55 2.77 -6.49 -1.02
CA ILE A 55 2.93 -5.06 -1.27
C ILE A 55 2.38 -4.72 -2.64
N VAL A 56 1.87 -3.51 -2.77
CA VAL A 56 1.45 -2.94 -4.05
C VAL A 56 2.45 -1.88 -4.42
N VAL A 57 3.12 -2.07 -5.56
CA VAL A 57 4.11 -1.15 -6.11
C VAL A 57 3.44 -0.36 -7.24
N LEU A 58 3.63 0.94 -7.24
CA LEU A 58 3.14 1.87 -8.23
C LEU A 58 4.31 2.49 -8.99
N VAL A 59 4.15 2.59 -10.30
CA VAL A 59 5.02 3.39 -11.18
C VAL A 59 4.14 4.38 -11.93
N VAL A 60 4.27 5.67 -11.62
CA VAL A 60 3.60 6.74 -12.34
C VAL A 60 4.50 7.20 -13.48
N LYS A 61 4.05 7.03 -14.71
CA LYS A 61 4.80 7.38 -15.92
C LYS A 61 4.35 8.72 -16.46
N THR A 62 5.29 9.48 -17.02
CA THR A 62 5.02 10.78 -17.62
C THR A 62 5.43 10.84 -19.08
N ASP A 63 4.98 11.87 -19.79
CA ASP A 63 5.37 12.18 -21.17
C ASP A 63 6.80 12.73 -21.30
N THR A 64 7.49 12.99 -20.19
CA THR A 64 8.85 13.53 -20.15
C THR A 64 9.89 12.52 -19.65
N GLU A 65 9.60 11.21 -19.74
CA GLU A 65 10.46 10.10 -19.26
C GLU A 65 10.78 10.11 -17.75
N VAL A 66 10.17 11.03 -16.98
CA VAL A 66 10.30 11.05 -15.52
C VAL A 66 9.27 10.09 -14.94
N GLU A 67 9.73 9.13 -14.15
CA GLU A 67 8.86 8.18 -13.45
C GLU A 67 8.88 8.42 -11.95
N GLY A 68 7.72 8.23 -11.32
CA GLY A 68 7.54 8.24 -9.87
C GLY A 68 7.29 6.86 -9.32
N TYR A 69 7.92 6.53 -8.20
CA TYR A 69 7.76 5.24 -7.54
C TYR A 69 7.10 5.40 -6.18
N GLY A 70 6.17 4.51 -5.90
CA GLY A 70 5.53 4.41 -4.59
C GLY A 70 5.16 2.98 -4.26
N PHE A 71 4.99 2.69 -2.98
CA PHE A 71 4.53 1.37 -2.56
C PHE A 71 3.63 1.46 -1.34
N GLY A 72 2.76 0.47 -1.20
CA GLY A 72 1.80 0.38 -0.10
C GLY A 72 1.57 -1.04 0.36
N TRP A 73 1.02 -1.15 1.56
CA TRP A 73 0.69 -2.44 2.13
C TRP A 73 -0.57 -3.02 1.49
N GLY A 74 -0.51 -4.28 1.05
CA GLY A 74 -1.64 -5.05 0.58
C GLY A 74 -2.47 -5.65 1.72
N THR A 75 -3.06 -4.80 2.56
CA THR A 75 -3.86 -5.23 3.72
C THR A 75 -5.02 -6.14 3.29
N LYS A 76 -5.05 -7.38 3.81
CA LYS A 76 -6.05 -8.41 3.44
C LYS A 76 -6.05 -8.78 1.94
N GLY A 77 -4.94 -8.53 1.23
CA GLY A 77 -4.72 -8.89 -0.18
C GLY A 77 -4.35 -7.66 -1.02
N GLY A 78 -3.19 -7.69 -1.67
CA GLY A 78 -2.67 -6.60 -2.50
C GLY A 78 -3.52 -6.32 -3.74
N MET A 79 -4.17 -7.34 -4.30
CA MET A 79 -5.06 -7.16 -5.46
C MET A 79 -6.21 -6.20 -5.17
N ARG A 80 -6.78 -6.22 -3.96
CA ARG A 80 -7.86 -5.29 -3.59
C ARG A 80 -7.38 -3.85 -3.65
N THR A 81 -6.25 -3.55 -3.02
CA THR A 81 -5.62 -2.22 -3.07
C THR A 81 -5.29 -1.84 -4.52
N ALA A 82 -4.71 -2.76 -5.30
CA ALA A 82 -4.37 -2.51 -6.69
C ALA A 82 -5.60 -2.15 -7.56
N HIS A 83 -6.70 -2.91 -7.42
CA HIS A 83 -7.96 -2.63 -8.13
C HIS A 83 -8.54 -1.28 -7.73
N THR A 84 -8.59 -0.96 -6.43
CA THR A 84 -9.03 0.35 -5.96
C THR A 84 -8.24 1.49 -6.59
N ILE A 85 -6.91 1.39 -6.63
CA ILE A 85 -6.06 2.42 -7.25
C ILE A 85 -6.32 2.52 -8.75
N ALA A 86 -6.43 1.38 -9.44
CA ALA A 86 -6.67 1.32 -10.87
C ALA A 86 -8.05 1.90 -11.27
N GLU A 87 -9.08 1.63 -10.48
CA GLU A 87 -10.47 2.00 -10.82
C GLU A 87 -10.82 3.40 -10.34
N VAL A 88 -10.36 3.80 -9.15
CA VAL A 88 -10.79 5.06 -8.51
C VAL A 88 -9.81 6.18 -8.79
N PHE A 89 -8.51 5.92 -8.68
CA PHE A 89 -7.52 7.00 -8.71
C PHE A 89 -6.91 7.20 -10.09
N ARG A 90 -6.54 6.13 -10.80
CA ARG A 90 -5.92 6.23 -12.13
C ARG A 90 -6.72 7.15 -13.08
N PRO A 91 -8.06 7.08 -13.20
CA PRO A 91 -8.80 7.94 -14.11
C PRO A 91 -8.67 9.44 -13.80
N GLU A 92 -8.51 9.80 -12.53
CA GLU A 92 -8.36 11.20 -12.09
C GLU A 92 -6.95 11.75 -12.34
N LEU A 93 -5.95 10.87 -12.51
CA LEU A 93 -4.55 11.26 -12.67
C LEU A 93 -4.14 11.37 -14.14
N ILE A 94 -4.58 10.44 -14.98
CA ILE A 94 -4.15 10.36 -16.38
C ILE A 94 -4.43 11.68 -17.11
N GLY A 95 -3.43 12.19 -17.83
CA GLY A 95 -3.48 13.42 -18.61
C GLY A 95 -3.27 14.71 -17.81
N ASN A 96 -3.19 14.64 -16.48
CA ASN A 96 -2.93 15.80 -15.62
C ASN A 96 -1.44 15.98 -15.33
N ASP A 97 -1.06 17.18 -14.88
CA ASP A 97 0.32 17.46 -14.47
C ASP A 97 0.61 16.84 -13.09
N PRO A 98 1.62 15.97 -12.96
CA PRO A 98 1.96 15.34 -11.67
C PRO A 98 2.43 16.35 -10.62
N LEU A 99 2.84 17.57 -11.01
CA LEU A 99 3.25 18.62 -10.08
C LEU A 99 2.07 19.29 -9.37
N ASP A 100 0.84 19.14 -9.89
CA ASP A 100 -0.41 19.60 -9.26
C ASP A 100 -0.87 18.68 -8.10
N ARG A 101 0.08 18.24 -7.24
CA ARG A 101 -0.12 17.18 -6.24
C ARG A 101 -1.36 17.38 -5.36
N GLU A 102 -1.54 18.56 -4.79
CA GLU A 102 -2.70 18.85 -3.92
C GLU A 102 -4.03 18.80 -4.68
N ARG A 103 -4.04 19.26 -5.94
CA ARG A 103 -5.23 19.20 -6.80
C ARG A 103 -5.58 17.73 -7.11
N LEU A 104 -4.57 16.91 -7.43
CA LEU A 104 -4.73 15.48 -7.68
C LEU A 104 -5.19 14.73 -6.43
N TRP A 105 -4.64 15.06 -5.26
CA TRP A 105 -5.05 14.51 -3.97
C TRP A 105 -6.54 14.76 -3.71
N HIS A 106 -7.00 16.00 -3.91
CA HIS A 106 -8.41 16.34 -3.77
C HIS A 106 -9.30 15.70 -4.83
N ALA A 107 -8.83 15.55 -6.07
CA ALA A 107 -9.56 14.86 -7.13
C ALA A 107 -9.78 13.38 -6.78
N ALA A 108 -8.71 12.68 -6.37
CA ALA A 108 -8.77 11.29 -5.92
C ALA A 108 -9.70 11.11 -4.70
N HIS A 109 -9.60 12.00 -3.69
CA HIS A 109 -10.49 11.97 -2.52
C HIS A 109 -11.96 12.21 -2.90
N ARG A 110 -12.20 13.10 -3.85
CA ARG A 110 -13.55 13.37 -4.34
C ARG A 110 -14.11 12.14 -5.05
N ALA A 111 -13.35 11.52 -5.96
CA ALA A 111 -13.75 10.31 -6.66
C ALA A 111 -14.06 9.16 -5.70
N ASP A 112 -13.21 8.96 -4.69
CA ASP A 112 -13.44 7.95 -3.65
C ASP A 112 -14.74 8.19 -2.87
N ARG A 113 -14.98 9.44 -2.46
CA ARG A 113 -16.20 9.82 -1.74
C ARG A 113 -17.47 9.58 -2.53
N TYR A 114 -17.40 9.58 -3.86
CA TYR A 114 -18.54 9.33 -4.75
C TYR A 114 -18.74 7.85 -5.12
N GLY A 115 -18.11 6.92 -4.40
CA GLY A 115 -18.40 5.49 -4.51
C GLY A 115 -17.19 4.58 -4.68
N GLY A 116 -15.97 5.10 -4.57
CA GLY A 116 -14.74 4.31 -4.65
C GLY A 116 -14.51 3.39 -3.45
N LEU A 117 -14.96 3.78 -2.25
CA LEU A 117 -14.79 3.02 -0.99
C LEU A 117 -13.35 2.50 -0.79
N ALA A 118 -12.40 3.34 -1.19
CA ALA A 118 -10.99 3.05 -1.16
C ALA A 118 -10.54 2.85 0.29
N SER A 119 -9.72 1.82 0.47
CA SER A 119 -9.04 1.65 1.74
C SER A 119 -7.99 2.75 1.91
N PHE A 120 -7.88 3.31 3.11
CA PHE A 120 -7.00 4.45 3.42
C PHE A 120 -5.53 4.22 3.00
N ASN A 121 -5.07 2.97 2.98
CA ASN A 121 -3.73 2.56 2.52
C ASN A 121 -3.50 2.73 1.01
N SER A 122 -4.54 3.01 0.22
CA SER A 122 -4.47 3.11 -1.25
C SER A 122 -3.98 4.49 -1.71
N TYR A 123 -4.11 5.52 -0.87
CA TYR A 123 -3.72 6.90 -1.19
C TYR A 123 -2.21 7.14 -1.07
N GLY A 124 -1.60 6.59 -0.01
CA GLY A 124 -0.19 6.83 0.30
C GLY A 124 0.77 6.49 -0.85
N PRO A 125 0.67 5.32 -1.50
CA PRO A 125 1.58 4.94 -2.58
C PRO A 125 1.52 5.91 -3.77
N LEU A 126 0.34 6.43 -4.05
CA LEU A 126 0.12 7.38 -5.13
C LEU A 126 0.76 8.73 -4.83
N ASP A 127 0.51 9.26 -3.64
CA ASP A 127 1.06 10.55 -3.20
C ASP A 127 2.60 10.51 -3.15
N VAL A 128 3.16 9.41 -2.62
CA VAL A 128 4.62 9.19 -2.61
C VAL A 128 5.20 9.19 -4.03
N ALA A 129 4.56 8.50 -4.98
CA ALA A 129 5.01 8.47 -6.37
C ALA A 129 4.98 9.86 -7.03
N LEU A 130 3.96 10.68 -6.73
CA LEU A 130 3.89 12.06 -7.23
C LEU A 130 4.97 12.96 -6.61
N TRP A 131 5.27 12.78 -5.32
CA TRP A 131 6.38 13.47 -4.66
C TRP A 131 7.74 13.09 -5.23
N ASP A 132 7.95 11.81 -5.55
CA ASP A 132 9.16 11.32 -6.20
C ASP A 132 9.35 11.93 -7.61
N ILE A 133 8.27 12.11 -8.39
CA ILE A 133 8.34 12.87 -9.65
C ILE A 133 8.76 14.32 -9.38
N ALA A 134 8.18 14.95 -8.37
CA ALA A 134 8.45 16.35 -8.05
C ALA A 134 9.91 16.57 -7.63
N SER A 135 10.46 15.68 -6.80
CA SER A 135 11.86 15.75 -6.35
C SER A 135 12.82 15.57 -7.52
N LYS A 136 12.58 14.57 -8.39
CA LYS A 136 13.34 14.34 -9.63
C LYS A 136 13.26 15.51 -10.60
N SER A 137 12.07 16.07 -10.81
CA SER A 137 11.87 17.23 -11.69
C SER A 137 12.54 18.49 -11.15
N ALA A 138 12.66 18.62 -9.83
CA ALA A 138 13.34 19.74 -9.17
C ALA A 138 14.85 19.52 -9.02
N ASN A 139 15.33 18.29 -9.25
CA ASN A 139 16.70 17.84 -8.94
C ASN A 139 17.06 18.09 -7.47
N LEU A 140 16.13 17.78 -6.57
CA LEU A 140 16.25 17.91 -5.11
C LEU A 140 15.87 16.59 -4.43
N PRO A 141 16.41 16.30 -3.23
CA PRO A 141 15.97 15.16 -2.42
C PRO A 141 14.58 15.39 -1.80
#